data_AF-A0A4R4T9M4-F1
#
_entry.id   AF-A0A4R4T9M4-F1
#
_cell.length_a   1.000
_cell.length_b   1.000
_cell.length_c   1.000
_cell.angle_alpha   90.00
_cell.angle_beta   90.00
_cell.angle_gamma   90.00
#
_symmetry.space_group_name_H-M   'P 1'
#
loop_
_entity.id
_entity.type
_entity.pdbx_description
1 polymer ?
#
loop_
_entity_poly.entity_id
_entity_poly.type
_entity_poly.pdbx_seq_one_letter_code
_entity_poly.pdbx_strand_id
1 'polypeptide(L)'
;MSWLAPNTFVTFYRGIPLPVLSGLFAETGRPAVTAGESSGWAWVTHDAYPARTGLRAGDFSRDITGYRYAHLAARPAALETVFLASTPACECPRGHGYLVPHCAEHPFQFAYSRGGFEQTYFNLGRRRESRRGGGMADLLVRELLNAGIVGRDTPGYDADPGFNADGAHTVRVIADHFGLPSPPLRVRP
;
A
#
# COMPACT_ATOMS: atom_id res chain seq x y z
N MET A 1 6.92 12.94 -4.05
CA MET A 1 6.25 11.78 -4.66
C MET A 1 5.41 12.26 -5.80
N SER A 2 5.48 11.60 -6.95
CA SER A 2 4.80 12.00 -8.19
C SER A 2 3.55 11.17 -8.52
N TRP A 3 3.32 10.07 -7.80
CA TRP A 3 2.35 9.03 -8.17
C TRP A 3 1.05 9.04 -7.35
N LEU A 4 0.98 9.79 -6.26
CA LEU A 4 -0.20 10.03 -5.43
C LEU A 4 -0.05 11.41 -4.74
N ALA A 5 -1.18 12.07 -4.45
CA ALA A 5 -1.17 13.33 -3.70
C ALA A 5 -0.42 13.16 -2.37
N PRO A 6 0.38 14.14 -1.92
CA PRO A 6 1.11 14.03 -0.65
C PRO A 6 0.18 13.80 0.54
N ASN A 7 0.63 13.05 1.55
CA ASN A 7 -0.13 12.75 2.77
C ASN A 7 -1.49 12.09 2.50
N THR A 8 -1.53 11.21 1.51
CA THR A 8 -2.72 10.45 1.11
C THR A 8 -2.41 8.97 1.21
N PHE A 9 -3.37 8.22 1.74
CA PHE A 9 -3.42 6.78 1.68
C PHE A 9 -4.42 6.36 0.64
N VAL A 10 -4.09 5.33 -0.14
CA VAL A 10 -5.04 4.64 -1.01
C VAL A 10 -4.97 3.16 -0.70
N THR A 11 -6.13 2.54 -0.57
CA THR A 11 -6.22 1.09 -0.42
C THR A 11 -7.13 0.54 -1.49
N PHE A 12 -6.64 -0.45 -2.21
CA PHE A 12 -7.40 -1.26 -3.15
C PHE A 12 -7.89 -2.52 -2.44
N TYR A 13 -9.14 -2.90 -2.67
CA TYR A 13 -9.80 -4.07 -2.10
C TYR A 13 -10.38 -4.91 -3.23
N ARG A 14 -10.08 -6.20 -3.22
CA ARG A 14 -10.66 -7.19 -4.14
C ARG A 14 -11.54 -8.13 -3.35
N GLY A 15 -12.71 -8.46 -3.88
CA GLY A 15 -13.64 -9.40 -3.24
C GLY A 15 -14.65 -8.77 -2.27
N ILE A 16 -14.67 -7.44 -2.15
CA ILE A 16 -15.68 -6.65 -1.43
C ILE A 16 -16.28 -5.59 -2.36
N PRO A 17 -17.62 -5.44 -2.46
CA PRO A 17 -18.24 -4.40 -3.28
C PRO A 17 -18.02 -2.99 -2.69
N LEU A 18 -17.87 -1.97 -3.53
CA LEU A 18 -17.68 -0.59 -3.08
C LEU A 18 -18.77 -0.09 -2.11
N PRO A 19 -20.09 -0.33 -2.32
CA PRO A 19 -21.11 0.14 -1.37
C PRO A 19 -20.92 -0.42 0.05
N VAL A 20 -20.51 -1.69 0.16
CA VAL A 20 -20.24 -2.35 1.45
C VAL A 20 -18.99 -1.73 2.10
N LEU A 21 -17.95 -1.52 1.30
CA LEU A 21 -16.70 -0.89 1.75
C LEU A 21 -16.94 0.54 2.25
N SER A 22 -17.70 1.35 1.50
CA SER A 22 -18.04 2.72 1.88
C SER A 22 -18.86 2.78 3.16
N GLY A 23 -19.85 1.90 3.32
CA GLY A 23 -20.65 1.78 4.54
C GLY A 23 -19.80 1.45 5.76
N LEU A 24 -18.92 0.45 5.64
CA LEU A 24 -18.01 0.04 6.70
C LEU A 24 -17.08 1.19 7.15
N PHE A 25 -16.55 1.96 6.20
CA PHE A 25 -15.70 3.10 6.52
C PHE A 25 -16.46 4.24 7.21
N ALA A 26 -17.71 4.49 6.81
CA ALA A 26 -18.56 5.45 7.50
C ALA A 26 -18.86 5.02 8.94
N GLU A 27 -19.23 3.75 9.16
CA GLU A 27 -19.56 3.19 10.48
C GLU A 27 -18.36 3.19 11.45
N THR A 28 -17.15 2.98 10.93
CA THR A 28 -15.91 2.99 11.72
C THR A 28 -15.39 4.40 12.01
N GLY A 29 -16.13 5.44 11.60
CA GLY A 29 -15.77 6.84 11.82
C GLY A 29 -14.58 7.30 10.98
N ARG A 30 -14.35 6.63 9.83
CA ARG A 30 -13.27 6.93 8.89
C ARG A 30 -13.80 6.98 7.44
N PRO A 31 -14.74 7.90 7.13
CA PRO A 31 -15.27 8.01 5.79
C PRO A 31 -14.14 8.24 4.77
N ALA A 32 -14.25 7.60 3.62
CA ALA A 32 -13.33 7.81 2.52
C ALA A 32 -13.43 9.26 2.00
N VAL A 33 -12.29 9.85 1.62
CA VAL A 33 -12.25 11.16 0.96
C VAL A 33 -12.75 11.01 -0.48
N THR A 34 -12.27 9.97 -1.17
CA THR A 34 -12.71 9.59 -2.52
C THR A 34 -12.76 8.07 -2.62
N ALA A 35 -13.55 7.55 -3.55
CA ALA A 35 -13.67 6.11 -3.76
C ALA A 35 -14.05 5.79 -5.21
N GLY A 36 -13.78 4.56 -5.64
CA GLY A 36 -14.16 4.09 -6.97
C GLY A 36 -13.93 2.60 -7.18
N GLU A 37 -14.22 2.13 -8.38
CA GLU A 37 -14.00 0.75 -8.80
C GLU A 37 -13.30 0.71 -10.16
N SER A 38 -12.34 -0.19 -10.32
CA SER A 38 -11.67 -0.46 -11.60
C SER A 38 -10.98 -1.81 -11.56
N SER A 39 -10.98 -2.55 -12.68
CA SER A 39 -10.17 -3.77 -12.85
C SER A 39 -10.41 -4.84 -11.76
N GLY A 40 -11.65 -4.95 -11.26
CA GLY A 40 -12.00 -5.87 -10.17
C GLY A 40 -11.54 -5.45 -8.77
N TRP A 41 -11.07 -4.21 -8.62
CA TRP A 41 -10.72 -3.59 -7.35
C TRP A 41 -11.67 -2.45 -7.04
N ALA A 42 -12.26 -2.46 -5.84
CA ALA A 42 -12.77 -1.25 -5.21
C ALA A 42 -11.59 -0.51 -4.57
N TRP A 43 -11.61 0.81 -4.51
CA TRP A 43 -10.57 1.58 -3.83
C TRP A 43 -11.17 2.74 -3.06
N VAL A 44 -10.49 3.12 -1.99
CA VAL A 44 -10.79 4.32 -1.20
C VAL A 44 -9.51 5.09 -0.88
N THR A 45 -9.65 6.40 -0.72
CA THR A 45 -8.57 7.25 -0.20
C THR A 45 -8.89 7.82 1.16
N HIS A 46 -7.85 8.02 1.96
CA HIS A 46 -7.92 8.71 3.25
C HIS A 46 -6.76 9.69 3.37
N ASP A 47 -6.95 10.75 4.13
CA ASP A 47 -5.84 11.59 4.54
C ASP A 47 -4.94 10.85 5.54
N ALA A 48 -3.65 11.16 5.50
CA ALA A 48 -2.64 10.56 6.35
C ALA A 48 -2.59 11.13 7.78
N TYR A 49 -3.76 11.46 8.35
CA TYR A 49 -3.89 11.93 9.72
C TYR A 49 -4.52 10.87 10.62
N PRO A 50 -4.23 10.86 11.94
CA PRO A 50 -4.82 9.90 12.87
C PRO A 50 -6.35 9.95 12.86
N ALA A 51 -6.99 8.80 12.65
CA ALA A 51 -8.42 8.68 12.87
C ALA A 51 -8.71 8.85 14.37
N ARG A 52 -9.81 9.51 14.72
CA ARG A 52 -10.22 9.78 16.12
C ARG A 52 -10.35 8.52 16.98
N THR A 53 -10.56 7.36 16.34
CA THR A 53 -10.77 6.05 16.98
C THR A 53 -9.47 5.24 17.19
N GLY A 54 -8.30 5.78 16.81
CA GLY A 54 -7.00 5.11 17.02
C GLY A 54 -6.68 3.99 16.02
N LEU A 55 -7.63 3.57 15.18
CA LEU A 55 -7.42 2.58 14.11
C LEU A 55 -6.62 3.22 12.95
N ARG A 56 -5.45 2.68 12.65
CA ARG A 56 -4.59 3.16 11.56
C ARG A 56 -5.12 2.64 10.22
N ALA A 57 -4.91 3.39 9.12
CA ALA A 57 -5.39 2.96 7.80
C ALA A 57 -4.73 1.64 7.37
N GLY A 58 -3.43 1.50 7.64
CA GLY A 58 -2.68 0.27 7.42
C GLY A 58 -3.26 -0.92 8.19
N ASP A 59 -3.48 -0.77 9.50
CA ASP A 59 -4.09 -1.82 10.33
C ASP A 59 -5.45 -2.26 9.80
N PHE A 60 -6.31 -1.29 9.43
CA PHE A 60 -7.63 -1.60 8.88
C PHE A 60 -7.54 -2.31 7.51
N SER A 61 -6.59 -1.91 6.67
CA SER A 61 -6.34 -2.56 5.37
C SER A 61 -5.94 -4.03 5.51
N ARG A 62 -5.22 -4.39 6.58
CA ARG A 62 -4.91 -5.77 6.93
C ARG A 62 -6.12 -6.47 7.54
N ASP A 63 -6.69 -5.90 8.58
CA ASP A 63 -7.71 -6.54 9.42
C ASP A 63 -8.98 -6.87 8.63
N ILE A 64 -9.36 -6.04 7.65
CA ILE A 64 -10.51 -6.31 6.78
C ILE A 64 -10.37 -7.66 6.05
N THR A 65 -9.16 -8.11 5.76
CA THR A 65 -8.93 -9.39 5.07
C THR A 65 -9.02 -10.61 6.01
N GLY A 66 -9.17 -10.37 7.32
CA GLY A 66 -9.21 -11.40 8.36
C GLY A 66 -10.61 -11.95 8.65
N TYR A 67 -10.65 -12.97 9.51
CA TYR A 67 -11.88 -13.70 9.85
C TYR A 67 -13.04 -12.80 10.31
N ARG A 68 -12.74 -11.71 11.04
CA ARG A 68 -13.75 -10.77 11.54
C ARG A 68 -14.66 -10.21 10.44
N TYR A 69 -14.12 -10.00 9.25
CA TYR A 69 -14.83 -9.39 8.12
C TYR A 69 -15.07 -10.38 6.98
N ALA A 70 -14.82 -11.68 7.22
CA ALA A 70 -15.07 -12.76 6.26
C ALA A 70 -16.50 -12.72 5.69
N HIS A 71 -17.49 -12.33 6.49
CA HIS A 71 -18.89 -12.22 6.11
C HIS A 71 -19.17 -11.12 5.08
N LEU A 72 -18.28 -10.14 4.92
CA LEU A 72 -18.42 -9.06 3.93
C LEU A 72 -18.04 -9.50 2.52
N ALA A 73 -17.27 -10.58 2.39
CA ALA A 73 -16.84 -11.11 1.10
C ALA A 73 -17.80 -12.22 0.65
N ALA A 74 -18.11 -12.24 -0.65
CA ALA A 74 -18.84 -13.37 -1.26
C ALA A 74 -18.09 -14.70 -1.06
N ARG A 75 -16.76 -14.64 -0.91
CA ARG A 75 -15.89 -15.73 -0.47
C ARG A 75 -14.79 -15.16 0.44
N PRO A 76 -14.72 -15.55 1.73
CA PRO A 76 -13.73 -15.02 2.68
C PRO A 76 -12.28 -15.12 2.21
N ALA A 77 -11.92 -16.21 1.53
CA ALA A 77 -10.56 -16.45 1.02
C ALA A 77 -10.18 -15.60 -0.20
N ALA A 78 -11.14 -14.83 -0.76
CA ALA A 78 -10.95 -13.98 -1.94
C ALA A 78 -10.70 -12.51 -1.57
N LEU A 79 -10.75 -12.15 -0.29
CA LEU A 79 -10.55 -10.78 0.16
C LEU A 79 -9.05 -10.46 0.26
N GLU A 80 -8.61 -9.52 -0.56
CA GLU A 80 -7.23 -9.09 -0.68
C GLU A 80 -7.17 -7.57 -0.67
N THR A 81 -6.09 -7.00 -0.12
CA THR A 81 -5.87 -5.56 -0.14
C THR A 81 -4.47 -5.18 -0.60
N VAL A 82 -4.38 -4.08 -1.35
CA VAL A 82 -3.12 -3.39 -1.65
C VAL A 82 -3.20 -1.99 -1.08
N PHE A 83 -2.39 -1.71 -0.07
CA PHE A 83 -2.25 -0.42 0.59
C PHE A 83 -1.04 0.33 0.03
N LEU A 84 -1.23 1.61 -0.30
CA LEU A 84 -0.17 2.53 -0.70
C LEU A 84 -0.26 3.82 0.11
N ALA A 85 0.88 4.30 0.61
CA ALA A 85 0.98 5.55 1.36
C ALA A 85 1.95 6.53 0.69
N SER A 86 1.48 7.74 0.41
CA SER A 86 2.33 8.82 -0.10
C SER A 86 3.04 9.63 0.99
N THR A 87 2.89 9.24 2.24
CA THR A 87 3.67 9.81 3.34
C THR A 87 5.14 9.44 3.19
N PRO A 88 6.07 10.37 3.43
CA PRO A 88 7.48 10.02 3.48
C PRO A 88 7.72 8.93 4.55
N ALA A 89 8.72 8.08 4.36
CA ALA A 89 9.19 7.22 5.44
C ALA A 89 9.70 8.10 6.59
N CYS A 90 9.36 7.80 7.86
CA CYS A 90 9.76 8.72 8.94
C CYS A 90 11.26 8.73 9.18
N GLU A 91 11.72 9.91 9.56
CA GLU A 91 13.07 10.24 10.02
C GLU A 91 13.22 10.09 11.55
N CYS A 92 12.23 9.49 12.21
CA CYS A 92 12.18 9.30 13.65
C CYS A 92 13.43 8.54 14.13
N PRO A 93 14.02 8.84 15.31
CA PRO A 93 15.25 8.19 15.80
C PRO A 93 15.18 6.65 15.98
N ARG A 94 13.98 6.07 15.92
CA ARG A 94 13.75 4.61 15.91
C ARG A 94 13.32 4.07 14.54
N GLY A 95 13.06 4.95 13.59
CA GLY A 95 12.55 4.68 12.24
C GLY A 95 13.64 4.54 11.19
N HIS A 96 14.89 4.23 11.59
CA HIS A 96 16.02 4.11 10.67
C HIS A 96 15.83 2.97 9.66
N GLY A 97 15.10 3.26 8.58
CA GLY A 97 15.40 2.89 7.20
C GLY A 97 14.87 1.57 6.67
N TYR A 98 14.67 0.52 7.48
CA TYR A 98 14.88 -0.83 6.92
C TYR A 98 13.86 -1.93 7.23
N LEU A 99 12.66 -1.61 7.73
CA LEU A 99 11.45 -2.47 7.84
C LEU A 99 10.64 -2.15 9.12
N VAL A 100 10.41 -0.88 9.45
CA VAL A 100 9.66 -0.54 10.68
C VAL A 100 8.57 0.50 10.41
N PRO A 101 7.27 0.15 10.57
CA PRO A 101 6.23 1.14 10.72
C PRO A 101 6.35 1.68 12.15
N HIS A 102 6.92 2.86 12.32
CA HIS A 102 7.36 3.35 13.64
C HIS A 102 6.33 4.29 14.29
N CYS A 103 5.38 4.87 13.54
CA CYS A 103 4.27 5.63 14.11
C CYS A 103 3.00 5.59 13.25
N ALA A 104 1.87 6.00 13.84
CA ALA A 104 0.56 5.98 13.19
C ALA A 104 0.46 6.89 11.96
N GLU A 105 1.30 7.93 11.90
CA GLU A 105 1.33 8.92 10.83
C GLU A 105 2.17 8.46 9.62
N HIS A 106 3.05 7.47 9.82
CA HIS A 106 4.01 7.03 8.81
C HIS A 106 4.04 5.49 8.74
N PRO A 107 2.97 4.85 8.21
CA PRO A 107 2.93 3.41 7.99
C PRO A 107 3.96 2.97 6.93
N PHE A 108 4.07 1.67 6.70
CA PHE A 108 4.75 1.20 5.48
C PHE A 108 4.08 1.79 4.24
N GLN A 109 4.90 2.24 3.30
CA GLN A 109 4.39 2.87 2.08
C GLN A 109 3.73 1.89 1.13
N PHE A 110 4.03 0.60 1.27
CA PHE A 110 3.33 -0.48 0.58
C PHE A 110 3.07 -1.64 1.53
N ALA A 111 1.86 -2.18 1.48
CA ALA A 111 1.50 -3.46 2.07
C ALA A 111 0.47 -4.18 1.21
N TYR A 112 0.69 -5.47 0.94
CA TYR A 112 -0.31 -6.38 0.40
C TYR A 112 -0.75 -7.34 1.50
N SER A 113 -2.06 -7.42 1.76
CA SER A 113 -2.63 -8.28 2.80
C SER A 113 -3.65 -9.25 2.27
N ARG A 114 -3.69 -10.43 2.88
CA ARG A 114 -4.66 -11.49 2.62
C ARG A 114 -4.83 -12.36 3.86
N GLY A 115 -6.06 -12.74 4.17
CA GLY A 115 -6.37 -13.65 5.28
C GLY A 115 -6.10 -13.08 6.67
N GLY A 116 -6.06 -11.75 6.81
CA GLY A 116 -5.76 -11.05 8.07
C GLY A 116 -4.26 -10.84 8.31
N PHE A 117 -3.42 -11.15 7.33
CA PHE A 117 -1.96 -11.06 7.44
C PHE A 117 -1.37 -10.24 6.29
N GLU A 118 -0.32 -9.48 6.61
CA GLU A 118 0.50 -8.82 5.60
C GLU A 118 1.38 -9.87 4.93
N GLN A 119 1.17 -10.06 3.63
CA GLN A 119 1.90 -11.02 2.83
C GLN A 119 3.21 -10.41 2.33
N THR A 120 3.20 -9.16 1.90
CA THR A 120 4.43 -8.41 1.60
C THR A 120 4.27 -6.95 1.99
N TYR A 121 5.31 -6.35 2.56
CA TYR A 121 5.34 -4.92 2.89
C TYR A 121 6.77 -4.37 2.83
N PHE A 122 6.89 -3.11 2.44
CA PHE A 122 8.16 -2.37 2.43
C PHE A 122 7.94 -0.86 2.22
N ASN A 123 9.02 -0.08 2.36
CA ASN A 123 9.04 1.33 2.01
C ASN A 123 9.54 1.52 0.57
N LEU A 124 9.06 2.58 -0.09
CA LEU A 124 9.29 2.83 -1.50
C LEU A 124 10.43 3.85 -1.70
N GLY A 125 11.26 3.62 -2.70
CA GLY A 125 12.34 4.47 -3.16
C GLY A 125 13.63 4.42 -2.34
N ARG A 126 14.71 4.98 -2.92
CA ARG A 126 16.05 5.02 -2.32
C ARG A 126 16.56 3.64 -1.87
N ARG A 127 16.35 2.61 -2.69
CA ARG A 127 16.75 1.21 -2.46
C ARG A 127 16.10 0.55 -1.22
N ARG A 128 15.04 1.13 -0.64
CA ARG A 128 14.36 0.56 0.52
C ARG A 128 13.59 -0.72 0.21
N GLU A 129 13.26 -0.93 -1.06
CA GLU A 129 12.62 -2.15 -1.57
C GLU A 129 13.48 -3.40 -1.36
N SER A 130 14.79 -3.26 -1.13
CA SER A 130 15.67 -4.38 -0.76
C SER A 130 15.36 -4.93 0.64
N ARG A 131 14.56 -4.21 1.43
CA ARG A 131 14.11 -4.62 2.76
C ARG A 131 12.60 -4.85 2.72
N ARG A 132 12.22 -6.12 2.67
CA ARG A 132 10.83 -6.58 2.55
C ARG A 132 10.51 -7.53 3.69
N GLY A 133 9.28 -7.51 4.17
CA GLY A 133 8.77 -8.42 5.19
C GLY A 133 7.42 -9.00 4.82
N GLY A 134 6.90 -9.90 5.66
CA GLY A 134 5.61 -10.58 5.46
C GLY A 134 5.74 -12.06 5.09
N GLY A 135 4.61 -12.77 5.05
CA GLY A 135 4.57 -14.21 4.77
C GLY A 135 5.05 -14.62 3.38
N MET A 136 5.01 -13.68 2.42
CA MET A 136 5.49 -13.79 1.05
C MET A 136 6.36 -12.56 0.72
N ALA A 137 7.38 -12.30 1.55
CA ALA A 137 8.23 -11.10 1.42
C ALA A 137 8.81 -10.89 0.00
N ASP A 138 9.06 -11.98 -0.74
CA ASP A 138 9.62 -11.97 -2.09
C ASP A 138 8.57 -12.03 -3.22
N LEU A 139 7.28 -11.77 -2.91
CA LEU A 139 6.19 -11.78 -3.91
C LEU A 139 6.51 -10.98 -5.18
N LEU A 140 7.16 -9.82 -5.04
CA LEU A 140 7.50 -8.91 -6.13
C LEU A 140 8.99 -8.96 -6.53
N VAL A 141 9.78 -9.90 -5.99
CA VAL A 141 11.24 -9.84 -6.12
C VAL A 141 11.68 -9.94 -7.58
N ARG A 142 10.98 -10.74 -8.39
CA ARG A 142 11.33 -10.93 -9.80
C ARG A 142 11.12 -9.64 -10.59
N GLU A 143 10.00 -8.98 -10.39
CA GLU A 143 9.65 -7.73 -11.07
C GLU A 143 10.56 -6.58 -10.62
N LEU A 144 10.89 -6.52 -9.33
CA LEU A 144 11.82 -5.52 -8.79
C LEU A 144 13.26 -5.72 -9.30
N LEU A 145 13.71 -6.97 -9.46
CA LEU A 145 15.00 -7.31 -10.08
C LEU A 145 15.01 -6.91 -11.56
N ASN A 146 13.96 -7.25 -12.30
CA ASN A 146 13.83 -6.90 -13.72
C ASN A 146 13.82 -5.38 -13.94
N ALA A 147 13.25 -4.63 -13.00
CA ALA A 147 13.24 -3.17 -13.02
C ALA A 147 14.56 -2.52 -12.55
N GLY A 148 15.54 -3.31 -12.12
CA GLY A 148 16.82 -2.82 -11.60
C GLY A 148 16.70 -2.02 -10.28
N ILE A 149 15.59 -2.19 -9.55
CA ILE A 149 15.31 -1.47 -8.30
C ILE A 149 16.01 -2.14 -7.11
N VAL A 150 16.10 -3.46 -7.13
CA VAL A 150 16.81 -4.29 -6.14
C VAL A 150 17.77 -5.23 -6.86
N GLY A 151 18.67 -5.86 -6.11
CA GLY A 151 19.62 -6.83 -6.64
C GLY A 151 21.06 -6.48 -6.27
N ARG A 152 21.99 -7.31 -6.76
CA ARG A 152 23.43 -7.05 -6.61
C ARG A 152 23.85 -5.85 -7.46
N ASP A 153 23.36 -5.82 -8.69
CA ASP A 153 23.64 -4.76 -9.66
C ASP A 153 22.37 -3.95 -9.86
N THR A 154 22.46 -2.64 -9.63
CA THR A 154 21.33 -1.71 -9.78
C THR A 154 21.76 -0.57 -10.70
N PRO A 155 21.95 -0.84 -12.01
CA PRO A 155 22.59 0.10 -12.92
C PRO A 155 21.85 1.43 -13.03
N GLY A 156 20.53 1.44 -12.83
CA GLY A 156 19.73 2.68 -12.76
C GLY A 156 20.20 3.61 -11.65
N TYR A 157 20.47 3.09 -10.45
CA TYR A 157 21.02 3.87 -9.35
C TYR A 157 22.50 4.20 -9.50
N ASP A 158 23.26 3.37 -10.21
CA ASP A 158 24.68 3.61 -10.46
C ASP A 158 24.88 4.75 -11.48
N ALA A 159 23.97 4.86 -12.45
CA ALA A 159 23.92 5.96 -13.42
C ALA A 159 23.26 7.24 -12.85
N ASP A 160 22.21 7.09 -12.04
CA ASP A 160 21.48 8.19 -11.41
C ASP A 160 21.06 7.82 -9.98
N PRO A 161 21.71 8.37 -8.93
CA PRO A 161 21.29 8.16 -7.54
C PRO A 161 19.82 8.53 -7.27
N GLY A 162 19.23 9.39 -8.12
CA GLY A 162 17.84 9.83 -8.07
C GLY A 162 16.82 8.90 -8.76
N PHE A 163 17.27 7.87 -9.49
CA PHE A 163 16.46 7.05 -10.41
C PHE A 163 15.06 6.66 -9.90
N ASN A 164 14.96 6.21 -8.66
CA ASN A 164 13.69 5.86 -8.02
C ASN A 164 13.61 6.48 -6.61
N ALA A 165 14.05 7.74 -6.46
CA ALA A 165 14.09 8.41 -5.16
C ALA A 165 12.70 8.57 -4.52
N ASP A 166 11.64 8.70 -5.34
CA ASP A 166 10.27 8.91 -4.89
C ASP A 166 9.39 7.65 -4.96
N GLY A 167 9.95 6.51 -5.39
CA GLY A 167 9.26 5.23 -5.48
C GLY A 167 8.35 5.04 -6.69
N ALA A 168 8.29 5.99 -7.63
CA ALA A 168 7.36 5.92 -8.77
C ALA A 168 7.55 4.68 -9.66
N HIS A 169 8.79 4.21 -9.85
CA HIS A 169 9.06 2.99 -10.62
C HIS A 169 8.53 1.75 -9.89
N THR A 170 8.67 1.73 -8.56
CA THR A 170 8.14 0.66 -7.72
C THR A 170 6.62 0.61 -7.74
N VAL A 171 5.95 1.77 -7.73
CA VAL A 171 4.48 1.81 -7.82
C VAL A 171 3.98 1.30 -9.17
N ARG A 172 4.71 1.54 -10.26
CA ARG A 172 4.38 0.93 -11.57
C ARG A 172 4.47 -0.59 -11.52
N VAL A 173 5.56 -1.14 -10.95
CA VAL A 173 5.72 -2.59 -10.76
C VAL A 173 4.55 -3.18 -9.94
N ILE A 174 4.16 -2.52 -8.85
CA ILE A 174 3.02 -2.93 -8.01
C ILE A 174 1.72 -2.89 -8.82
N ALA A 175 1.47 -1.79 -9.54
CA ALA A 175 0.26 -1.63 -10.34
C ALA A 175 0.15 -2.69 -11.43
N ASP A 176 1.25 -2.97 -12.13
CA ASP A 176 1.29 -3.99 -13.19
C ASP A 176 1.07 -5.40 -12.62
N HIS A 177 1.71 -5.74 -11.50
CA HIS A 177 1.59 -7.06 -10.87
C HIS A 177 0.15 -7.35 -10.39
N PHE A 178 -0.51 -6.37 -9.76
CA PHE A 178 -1.86 -6.55 -9.20
C PHE A 178 -3.00 -6.17 -10.16
N GLY A 179 -2.68 -5.58 -11.33
CA GLY A 179 -3.66 -5.03 -12.26
C GLY A 179 -4.40 -3.81 -11.71
N LEU A 180 -3.71 -2.95 -10.94
CA LEU A 180 -4.26 -1.71 -10.40
C LEU A 180 -4.28 -0.61 -11.48
N PRO A 181 -5.05 0.47 -11.29
CA PRO A 181 -4.90 1.67 -12.11
C PRO A 181 -3.44 2.12 -12.17
N SER A 182 -2.96 2.44 -13.38
CA SER A 182 -1.58 2.87 -13.57
C SER A 182 -1.31 4.23 -12.91
N PRO A 183 -0.13 4.45 -12.31
CA PRO A 183 0.22 5.75 -11.76
C PRO A 183 0.45 6.80 -12.87
N PRO A 184 0.24 8.11 -12.60
CA PRO A 184 -0.20 8.67 -11.33
C PRO A 184 -1.63 8.24 -11.03
N LEU A 185 -1.86 7.78 -9.81
CA LEU A 185 -3.18 7.38 -9.35
C LEU A 185 -4.01 8.66 -9.29
N ARG A 186 -4.73 8.95 -10.38
CA ARG A 186 -5.64 10.10 -10.48
C ARG A 186 -6.93 9.78 -9.73
N VAL A 187 -6.79 9.51 -8.44
CA VAL A 187 -7.88 9.42 -7.48
C VAL A 187 -8.27 10.85 -7.15
N ARG A 188 -9.05 11.48 -8.05
CA ARG A 188 -9.62 12.81 -7.83
C ARG A 188 -10.93 12.69 -7.04
N PRO A 189 -11.32 13.72 -6.26
CA PRO A 189 -12.72 13.90 -5.88
C PRO A 189 -13.60 14.13 -7.11
#